data_AF-A0A956MWM8-F1
#
_entry.id   AF-A0A956MWM8-F1
#
_cell.length_a   1.000
_cell.length_b   1.000
_cell.length_c   1.000
_cell.angle_alpha   90.00
_cell.angle_beta   90.00
_cell.angle_gamma   90.00
#
_symmetry.space_group_name_H-M   'P 1'
#
loop_
_entity.id
_entity.type
_entity.pdbx_description
1 polymer ?
#
loop_
_entity_poly.entity_id
_entity_poly.type
_entity_poly.pdbx_seq_one_letter_code
_entity_poly.pdbx_strand_id
1 'polypeptide(L)'
;MSVIVKEDKLKQANSYVKNNREKVDNTYRQKYHIMPPIGWMNDPNGFSYYNGEYHLFYQYNPYSSMWGSIHWAHVKSKDLVNWEYLDIAIAPDEAYDISGCFSGSAIEKDGKLYLMYTGNQDPGGFENLRQVQCIAVSEDGINFTKYENNPVIDSTKLPKEAIIQDFRDPKVYKKGDKYYSVIGSRNLDDSGQILLYSSDDLLNWNYEGNILQSNNEFAKMWECPDLFELDNKDILIMSPQFLEPRGNKYWNLHSSSYMIGNLDYKNNKYNLEKVEEIDYGFDFYATQTLIDNKGRRIMIAWMQMWDRKFPTNELGHNWAGCMTIPRELKLVDDKLYQLPVEELKV
;
A
#
# COMPACT_ATOMS: atom_id res chain seq x y z
N MET A 1 22.92 -14.58 31.93
CA MET A 1 21.96 -14.45 30.82
C MET A 1 21.22 -13.14 31.03
N SER A 2 21.60 -12.10 30.29
CA SER A 2 20.84 -10.84 30.27
C SER A 2 19.52 -11.12 29.54
N VAL A 3 18.41 -10.98 30.26
CA VAL A 3 17.09 -10.90 29.65
C VAL A 3 17.11 -9.62 28.82
N ILE A 4 17.29 -9.73 27.51
CA ILE A 4 17.05 -8.61 26.60
C ILE A 4 15.55 -8.39 26.65
N VAL A 5 15.12 -7.40 27.43
CA VAL A 5 13.75 -6.90 27.36
C VAL A 5 13.62 -6.34 25.95
N LYS A 6 12.88 -7.05 25.07
CA LYS A 6 12.54 -6.55 23.74
C LYS A 6 11.81 -5.23 23.96
N GLU A 7 12.46 -4.12 23.60
CA GLU A 7 11.88 -2.79 23.77
C GLU A 7 10.65 -2.70 22.85
N ASP A 8 9.52 -2.31 23.43
CA ASP A 8 8.24 -2.19 22.72
C ASP A 8 8.33 -1.00 21.75
N LYS A 9 8.68 -1.29 20.49
CA LYS A 9 8.87 -0.29 19.44
C LYS A 9 7.59 0.51 19.16
N LEU A 10 6.41 -0.11 19.28
CA LEU A 10 5.13 0.60 19.15
C LEU A 10 4.97 1.65 20.24
N LYS A 11 5.21 1.26 21.51
CA LYS A 11 5.15 2.19 22.63
C LYS A 11 6.17 3.32 22.51
N GLN A 12 7.38 3.02 22.03
CA GLN A 12 8.42 4.01 21.78
C GLN A 12 8.00 5.01 20.70
N ALA A 13 7.50 4.52 19.57
CA ALA A 13 7.04 5.34 18.45
C ALA A 13 5.86 6.24 18.85
N ASN A 14 4.83 5.69 19.49
CA ASN A 14 3.68 6.45 19.97
C ASN A 14 4.08 7.51 21.01
N SER A 15 4.98 7.16 21.94
CA SER A 15 5.51 8.12 22.92
C SER A 15 6.29 9.24 22.24
N TYR A 16 7.09 8.92 21.22
CA TYR A 16 7.82 9.91 20.44
C TYR A 16 6.87 10.88 19.75
N VAL A 17 5.87 10.37 19.02
CA VAL A 17 4.87 11.21 18.33
C VAL A 17 4.16 12.14 19.30
N LYS A 18 3.65 11.60 20.42
CA LYS A 18 2.96 12.37 21.45
C LYS A 18 3.82 13.52 22.00
N ASN A 19 5.10 13.27 22.24
CA ASN A 19 6.00 14.24 22.87
C ASN A 19 6.60 15.25 21.88
N ASN A 20 6.51 15.00 20.57
CA ASN A 20 7.20 15.81 19.56
C ASN A 20 6.28 16.48 18.54
N ARG A 21 5.01 16.06 18.38
CA ARG A 21 4.11 16.61 17.35
C ARG A 21 3.93 18.14 17.39
N GLU A 22 4.02 18.74 18.58
CA GLU A 22 3.91 20.20 18.75
C GLU A 22 5.12 20.97 18.19
N LYS A 23 6.21 20.27 17.81
CA LYS A 23 7.39 20.84 17.14
C LYS A 23 7.19 21.01 15.62
N VAL A 24 6.07 20.56 15.08
CA VAL A 24 5.77 20.69 13.66
C VAL A 24 5.46 22.14 13.31
N ASP A 25 6.12 22.63 12.25
CA ASP A 25 5.77 23.92 11.66
C ASP A 25 4.51 23.78 10.79
N ASN A 26 3.51 24.61 11.09
CA ASN A 26 2.19 24.57 10.47
C ASN A 26 2.08 25.40 9.17
N THR A 27 3.14 26.06 8.71
CA THR A 27 3.14 26.99 7.57
C THR A 27 2.56 26.38 6.29
N TYR A 28 2.83 25.11 6.01
CA TYR A 28 2.32 24.39 4.82
C TYR A 28 1.34 23.27 5.13
N ARG A 29 0.84 23.20 6.37
CA ARG A 29 -0.13 22.16 6.74
C ARG A 29 -1.44 22.38 5.99
N GLN A 30 -1.92 21.30 5.39
CA GLN A 30 -3.20 21.27 4.68
C GLN A 30 -4.37 21.24 5.67
N LYS A 31 -5.56 21.67 5.24
CA LYS A 31 -6.73 21.77 6.13
C LYS A 31 -7.67 20.56 6.06
N TYR A 32 -7.62 19.79 4.98
CA TYR A 32 -8.58 18.74 4.67
C TYR A 32 -7.94 17.50 4.02
N HIS A 33 -6.60 17.40 4.09
CA HIS A 33 -5.85 16.22 3.66
C HIS A 33 -5.23 15.55 4.88
N ILE A 34 -5.20 14.21 4.86
CA ILE A 34 -4.54 13.42 5.90
C ILE A 34 -3.04 13.68 5.78
N MET A 35 -2.42 14.05 6.89
CA MET A 35 -0.98 14.30 7.02
C MET A 35 -0.44 13.55 8.24
N PRO A 36 0.86 13.22 8.33
CA PRO A 36 1.36 12.61 9.55
C PRO A 36 1.36 13.65 10.68
N PRO A 37 1.13 13.27 11.95
CA PRO A 37 1.18 14.22 13.07
C PRO A 37 2.57 14.84 13.24
N ILE A 38 3.62 14.13 12.84
CA ILE A 38 5.02 14.53 12.71
C ILE A 38 5.71 13.53 11.79
N GLY A 39 6.83 13.85 11.17
CA GLY A 39 7.64 12.91 10.42
C GLY A 39 7.14 12.67 9.00
N TRP A 40 7.45 11.52 8.43
CA TRP A 40 7.23 11.21 7.02
C TRP A 40 6.07 10.24 6.81
N MET A 41 5.23 10.48 5.81
CA MET A 41 4.31 9.48 5.27
C MET A 41 4.48 9.26 3.77
N ASN A 42 4.26 8.03 3.33
CA ASN A 42 4.07 7.68 1.93
C ASN A 42 2.78 6.87 1.73
N ASP A 43 2.89 5.67 1.16
CA ASP A 43 1.80 4.91 0.58
C ASP A 43 0.60 4.71 1.54
N PRO A 44 -0.64 4.89 1.07
CA PRO A 44 -1.83 4.40 1.75
C PRO A 44 -1.83 2.88 1.81
N ASN A 45 -2.17 2.36 2.98
CA ASN A 45 -2.20 0.94 3.28
C ASN A 45 -3.50 0.57 4.00
N GLY A 46 -3.87 -0.71 3.95
CA GLY A 46 -5.02 -1.25 4.68
C GLY A 46 -6.37 -0.51 4.51
N PHE A 47 -6.56 0.27 3.44
CA PHE A 47 -7.75 1.08 3.20
C PHE A 47 -8.96 0.17 3.08
N SER A 48 -9.86 0.28 4.04
CA SER A 48 -10.95 -0.67 4.25
C SER A 48 -12.14 -0.03 4.95
N TYR A 49 -13.31 -0.64 4.80
CA TYR A 49 -14.47 -0.33 5.63
C TYR A 49 -14.69 -1.49 6.60
N TYR A 50 -14.56 -1.23 7.90
CA TYR A 50 -14.60 -2.24 8.94
C TYR A 50 -15.36 -1.70 10.15
N ASN A 51 -16.21 -2.54 10.73
CA ASN A 51 -16.97 -2.22 11.95
C ASN A 51 -17.68 -0.84 11.93
N GLY A 52 -18.22 -0.44 10.76
CA GLY A 52 -18.97 0.81 10.61
C GLY A 52 -18.14 2.06 10.33
N GLU A 53 -16.82 1.94 10.18
CA GLU A 53 -15.92 3.05 9.93
C GLU A 53 -14.98 2.75 8.76
N TYR A 54 -14.51 3.78 8.07
CA TYR A 54 -13.39 3.71 7.14
C TYR A 54 -12.09 3.67 7.94
N HIS A 55 -11.24 2.69 7.68
CA HIS A 55 -9.90 2.60 8.24
C HIS A 55 -8.90 2.87 7.11
N LEU A 56 -7.94 3.75 7.37
CA LEU A 56 -6.81 4.00 6.47
C LEU A 56 -5.52 3.92 7.27
N PHE A 57 -4.60 3.10 6.80
CA PHE A 57 -3.24 3.04 7.28
C PHE A 57 -2.32 3.72 6.27
N TYR A 58 -1.08 3.98 6.67
CA TYR A 58 -0.07 4.46 5.75
C TYR A 58 1.34 4.17 6.24
N GLN A 59 2.27 3.97 5.31
CA GLN A 59 3.68 3.90 5.63
C GLN A 59 4.14 5.17 6.35
N TYR A 60 4.79 4.99 7.49
CA TYR A 60 5.07 6.06 8.43
C TYR A 60 6.46 5.95 9.05
N ASN A 61 7.26 7.02 8.97
CA ASN A 61 8.46 7.18 9.79
C ASN A 61 8.22 8.30 10.82
N PRO A 62 7.97 7.96 12.10
CA PRO A 62 7.69 8.94 13.15
C PRO A 62 8.88 9.81 13.52
N TYR A 63 10.11 9.37 13.21
CA TYR A 63 11.33 9.94 13.76
C TYR A 63 12.01 10.97 12.86
N SER A 64 11.57 11.09 11.61
CA SER A 64 12.16 11.99 10.61
C SER A 64 11.14 12.34 9.53
N SER A 65 11.28 13.52 8.93
CA SER A 65 10.55 13.94 7.71
C SER A 65 11.16 13.35 6.42
N MET A 66 11.86 12.23 6.52
CA MET A 66 12.39 11.44 5.42
C MET A 66 12.00 9.96 5.59
N TRP A 67 11.99 9.21 4.49
CA TRP A 67 11.81 7.76 4.52
C TRP A 67 12.89 7.07 5.38
N GLY A 68 12.53 5.96 6.03
CA GLY A 68 13.42 5.29 7.00
C GLY A 68 12.74 4.15 7.75
N SER A 69 12.64 4.25 9.08
CA SER A 69 12.04 3.20 9.92
C SER A 69 10.52 3.13 9.71
N ILE A 70 10.08 2.32 8.75
CA ILE A 70 8.68 2.27 8.32
C ILE A 70 7.82 1.45 9.28
N HIS A 71 6.80 2.14 9.81
CA HIS A 71 5.67 1.65 10.58
C HIS A 71 4.40 1.80 9.74
N TRP A 72 3.27 1.29 10.22
CA TRP A 72 1.96 1.73 9.73
C TRP A 72 1.26 2.58 10.78
N ALA A 73 1.07 3.87 10.48
CA ALA A 73 0.16 4.70 11.24
C ALA A 73 -1.29 4.41 10.83
N HIS A 74 -2.25 4.85 11.64
CA HIS A 74 -3.66 4.52 11.47
C HIS A 74 -4.54 5.74 11.72
N VAL A 75 -5.47 5.98 10.80
CA VAL A 75 -6.57 6.93 10.95
C VAL A 75 -7.89 6.24 10.62
N LYS A 76 -8.98 6.71 11.21
CA LYS A 76 -10.32 6.24 10.87
C LYS A 76 -11.31 7.37 10.67
N SER A 77 -12.38 7.12 9.94
CA SER A 77 -13.40 8.11 9.63
C SER A 77 -14.78 7.48 9.47
N LYS A 78 -15.83 8.23 9.72
CA LYS A 78 -17.22 7.83 9.40
C LYS A 78 -17.69 8.35 8.03
N ASP A 79 -17.00 9.34 7.49
CA ASP A 79 -17.46 10.12 6.34
C ASP A 79 -16.37 10.41 5.31
N LEU A 80 -15.17 9.82 5.43
CA LEU A 80 -14.01 10.03 4.56
C LEU A 80 -13.43 11.46 4.57
N VAL A 81 -13.96 12.36 5.39
CA VAL A 81 -13.57 13.76 5.47
C VAL A 81 -12.97 14.08 6.84
N ASN A 82 -13.68 13.71 7.90
CA ASN A 82 -13.26 13.90 9.28
C ASN A 82 -12.53 12.65 9.75
N TRP A 83 -11.21 12.77 9.90
CA TRP A 83 -10.33 11.66 10.28
C TRP A 83 -9.88 11.78 11.74
N GLU A 84 -10.12 10.72 12.50
CA GLU A 84 -9.57 10.50 13.84
C GLU A 84 -8.21 9.81 13.71
N TYR A 85 -7.18 10.38 14.34
CA TYR A 85 -5.85 9.80 14.42
C TYR A 85 -5.76 8.83 15.59
N LEU A 86 -5.30 7.62 15.30
CA LEU A 86 -5.10 6.56 16.28
C LEU A 86 -3.60 6.34 16.55
N ASP A 87 -3.31 5.50 17.53
CA ASP A 87 -1.96 5.02 17.77
C ASP A 87 -1.46 4.22 16.55
N ILE A 88 -0.14 4.16 16.38
CA ILE A 88 0.52 3.38 15.34
C ILE A 88 0.10 1.90 15.47
N ALA A 89 -0.26 1.28 14.35
CA ALA A 89 -0.86 -0.05 14.31
C ALA A 89 0.17 -1.19 14.32
N ILE A 90 1.24 -1.07 13.53
CA ILE A 90 2.35 -2.06 13.49
C ILE A 90 3.70 -1.34 13.36
N ALA A 91 4.72 -1.92 14.00
CA ALA A 91 6.11 -1.45 14.00
C ALA A 91 7.06 -2.55 13.48
N PRO A 92 8.25 -2.20 12.96
CA PRO A 92 9.24 -3.18 12.49
C PRO A 92 9.98 -3.83 13.67
N ASP A 93 9.32 -4.72 14.39
CA ASP A 93 9.79 -5.33 15.65
C ASP A 93 10.02 -6.84 15.57
N GLU A 94 9.84 -7.48 14.41
CA GLU A 94 10.13 -8.90 14.21
C GLU A 94 11.26 -9.12 13.22
N ALA A 95 11.86 -10.32 13.23
CA ALA A 95 12.99 -10.64 12.35
C ALA A 95 12.63 -10.50 10.86
N TYR A 96 11.38 -10.81 10.51
CA TYR A 96 10.91 -10.78 9.12
C TYR A 96 10.59 -9.39 8.58
N ASP A 97 10.49 -8.38 9.45
CA ASP A 97 10.19 -6.98 9.08
C ASP A 97 11.12 -5.99 9.76
N ILE A 98 12.29 -6.44 10.19
CA ILE A 98 13.23 -5.68 11.02
C ILE A 98 13.70 -4.38 10.36
N SER A 99 13.67 -4.32 9.02
CA SER A 99 14.03 -3.16 8.21
C SER A 99 12.82 -2.41 7.65
N GLY A 100 11.60 -2.71 8.11
CA GLY A 100 10.38 -1.97 7.79
C GLY A 100 9.14 -2.85 7.59
N CYS A 101 8.00 -2.37 8.08
CA CYS A 101 6.68 -2.88 7.68
C CYS A 101 6.25 -2.16 6.39
N PHE A 102 6.56 -2.74 5.23
CA PHE A 102 6.25 -2.18 3.92
C PHE A 102 4.75 -2.28 3.60
N SER A 103 4.37 -1.75 2.42
CA SER A 103 2.99 -1.57 2.00
C SER A 103 2.20 -2.88 1.92
N GLY A 104 0.88 -2.73 1.88
CA GLY A 104 -0.04 -3.85 1.96
C GLY A 104 -1.49 -3.40 2.10
N SER A 105 -2.39 -4.36 2.26
CA SER A 105 -3.84 -4.17 2.22
C SER A 105 -4.54 -4.83 3.42
N ALA A 106 -5.84 -4.58 3.53
CA ALA A 106 -6.66 -5.12 4.59
C ALA A 106 -7.89 -5.83 4.02
N ILE A 107 -8.35 -6.85 4.74
CA ILE A 107 -9.59 -7.56 4.44
C ILE A 107 -10.27 -8.00 5.73
N GLU A 108 -11.59 -7.96 5.75
CA GLU A 108 -12.39 -8.51 6.84
C GLU A 108 -12.61 -10.01 6.63
N LYS A 109 -12.46 -10.79 7.69
CA LYS A 109 -12.83 -12.20 7.74
C LYS A 109 -13.30 -12.56 9.16
N ASP A 110 -14.50 -13.12 9.24
CA ASP A 110 -15.11 -13.65 10.47
C ASP A 110 -15.15 -12.64 11.63
N GLY A 111 -15.46 -11.37 11.32
CA GLY A 111 -15.52 -10.28 12.28
C GLY A 111 -14.16 -9.79 12.77
N LYS A 112 -13.08 -10.08 12.04
CA LYS A 112 -11.72 -9.60 12.33
C LYS A 112 -11.14 -8.90 11.11
N LEU A 113 -10.33 -7.87 11.34
CA LEU A 113 -9.59 -7.18 10.31
C LEU A 113 -8.20 -7.79 10.17
N TYR A 114 -7.91 -8.34 9.00
CA TYR A 114 -6.61 -8.88 8.63
C TYR A 114 -5.85 -7.84 7.81
N LEU A 115 -4.63 -7.52 8.21
CA LEU A 115 -3.66 -6.77 7.42
C LEU A 115 -2.70 -7.76 6.80
N MET A 116 -2.58 -7.75 5.47
CA MET A 116 -1.48 -8.41 4.77
C MET A 116 -0.50 -7.36 4.30
N TYR A 117 0.76 -7.49 4.70
CA TYR A 117 1.81 -6.49 4.45
C TYR A 117 3.13 -7.16 4.11
N THR A 118 4.04 -6.39 3.52
CA THR A 118 5.39 -6.89 3.25
C THR A 118 6.31 -6.65 4.44
N GLY A 119 6.90 -7.72 4.96
CA GLY A 119 8.05 -7.64 5.86
C GLY A 119 9.33 -7.42 5.07
N ASN A 120 10.03 -6.31 5.33
CA ASN A 120 11.29 -5.98 4.68
C ASN A 120 12.49 -6.34 5.57
N GLN A 121 13.43 -7.11 5.02
CA GLN A 121 14.67 -7.53 5.68
C GLN A 121 15.85 -7.03 4.87
N ASP A 122 16.47 -5.95 5.31
CA ASP A 122 17.66 -5.38 4.70
C ASP A 122 18.80 -5.37 5.73
N PRO A 123 19.62 -6.45 5.79
CA PRO A 123 20.81 -6.47 6.64
C PRO A 123 21.99 -5.71 5.99
N GLY A 124 21.78 -5.08 4.83
CA GLY A 124 22.77 -4.37 4.05
C GLY A 124 23.01 -5.01 2.69
N GLY A 125 22.81 -4.21 1.64
CA GLY A 125 23.12 -4.56 0.26
C GLY A 125 22.02 -5.39 -0.41
N PHE A 126 21.78 -5.11 -1.69
CA PHE A 126 20.66 -5.69 -2.45
C PHE A 126 20.67 -7.24 -2.43
N GLU A 127 21.84 -7.87 -2.50
CA GLU A 127 21.94 -9.35 -2.50
C GLU A 127 21.35 -10.00 -1.25
N ASN A 128 21.35 -9.30 -0.12
CA ASN A 128 20.83 -9.79 1.15
C ASN A 128 19.40 -9.33 1.46
N LEU A 129 18.85 -8.42 0.66
CA LEU A 129 17.48 -7.93 0.80
C LEU A 129 16.50 -9.09 0.62
N ARG A 130 15.54 -9.24 1.54
CA ARG A 130 14.43 -10.19 1.41
C ARG A 130 13.13 -9.46 1.69
N GLN A 131 12.16 -9.66 0.80
CA GLN A 131 10.79 -9.20 0.99
C GLN A 131 9.87 -10.42 1.09
N VAL A 132 9.08 -10.47 2.16
CA VAL A 132 8.17 -11.59 2.48
C VAL A 132 6.80 -11.04 2.85
N GLN A 133 5.75 -11.86 2.79
CA GLN A 133 4.39 -11.40 3.12
C GLN A 133 3.96 -11.90 4.48
N CYS A 134 3.44 -10.99 5.30
CA CYS A 134 3.12 -11.17 6.69
C CYS A 134 1.66 -10.81 6.96
N ILE A 135 1.10 -11.34 8.04
CA ILE A 135 -0.26 -11.07 8.52
C ILE A 135 -0.21 -10.42 9.90
N ALA A 136 -1.06 -9.42 10.12
CA ALA A 136 -1.45 -8.95 11.44
C ALA A 136 -2.98 -8.93 11.54
N VAL A 137 -3.53 -9.24 12.71
CA VAL A 137 -4.97 -9.41 12.91
C VAL A 137 -5.45 -8.53 14.06
N SER A 138 -6.61 -7.92 13.88
CA SER A 138 -7.30 -7.14 14.90
C SER A 138 -8.75 -7.56 15.03
N GLU A 139 -9.24 -7.66 16.27
CA GLU A 139 -10.67 -7.89 16.55
C GLU A 139 -11.45 -6.58 16.66
N ASP A 140 -10.80 -5.51 17.13
CA ASP A 140 -11.43 -4.18 17.33
C ASP A 140 -11.13 -3.19 16.20
N GLY A 141 -10.25 -3.56 15.26
CA GLY A 141 -9.78 -2.71 14.16
C GLY A 141 -8.75 -1.65 14.57
N ILE A 142 -8.29 -1.66 15.83
CA ILE A 142 -7.38 -0.66 16.42
C ILE A 142 -6.09 -1.33 16.90
N ASN A 143 -6.20 -2.42 17.65
CA ASN A 143 -5.07 -3.16 18.21
C ASN A 143 -4.76 -4.37 17.33
N PHE A 144 -3.55 -4.42 16.76
CA PHE A 144 -3.12 -5.47 15.84
C PHE A 144 -2.08 -6.39 16.46
N THR A 145 -2.30 -7.70 16.32
CA THR A 145 -1.34 -8.73 16.71
C THR A 145 -0.78 -9.40 15.46
N LYS A 146 0.54 -9.40 15.30
CA LYS A 146 1.19 -10.12 14.20
C LYS A 146 0.99 -11.62 14.35
N TYR A 147 0.71 -12.30 13.25
CA TYR A 147 0.55 -13.75 13.25
C TYR A 147 1.86 -14.45 13.65
N GLU A 148 1.77 -15.40 14.57
CA GLU A 148 2.92 -16.08 15.18
C GLU A 148 3.77 -16.87 14.16
N ASN A 149 3.14 -17.37 13.09
CA ASN A 149 3.82 -18.14 12.05
C ASN A 149 4.13 -17.29 10.80
N ASN A 150 4.27 -15.98 10.95
CA ASN A 150 4.78 -15.13 9.88
C ASN A 150 6.22 -15.52 9.49
N PRO A 151 6.61 -15.33 8.21
CA PRO A 151 5.77 -14.89 7.08
C PRO A 151 4.85 -16.00 6.52
N VAL A 152 3.69 -15.61 5.98
CA VAL A 152 2.74 -16.54 5.32
C VAL A 152 3.12 -16.86 3.86
N ILE A 153 3.88 -15.96 3.22
CA ILE A 153 4.54 -16.19 1.93
C ILE A 153 5.99 -15.74 2.03
N ASP A 154 6.92 -16.70 2.00
CA ASP A 154 8.36 -16.46 2.00
C ASP A 154 8.98 -16.69 0.61
N SER A 155 10.30 -16.57 0.53
CA SER A 155 11.05 -16.76 -0.71
C SER A 155 10.96 -18.19 -1.28
N THR A 156 10.57 -19.20 -0.50
CA THR A 156 10.40 -20.57 -0.99
C THR A 156 9.14 -20.75 -1.82
N LYS A 157 8.19 -19.80 -1.69
CA LYS A 157 6.92 -19.77 -2.42
C LYS A 157 6.94 -18.81 -3.63
N LEU A 158 8.12 -18.33 -4.03
CA LEU A 158 8.30 -17.56 -5.24
C LEU A 158 8.52 -18.47 -6.46
N PRO A 159 8.03 -18.09 -7.65
CA PRO A 159 8.44 -18.76 -8.88
C PRO A 159 9.94 -18.58 -9.11
N LYS A 160 10.57 -19.51 -9.82
CA LYS A 160 12.04 -19.52 -10.04
C LYS A 160 12.54 -18.29 -10.77
N GLU A 161 11.67 -17.69 -11.57
CA GLU A 161 11.91 -16.53 -12.41
C GLU A 161 11.70 -15.20 -11.67
N ALA A 162 11.32 -15.21 -10.39
CA ALA A 162 11.18 -13.99 -9.59
C ALA A 162 12.46 -13.63 -8.82
N ILE A 163 12.74 -12.34 -8.75
CA ILE A 163 13.79 -11.75 -7.92
C ILE A 163 13.28 -11.67 -6.48
N ILE A 164 13.93 -12.40 -5.57
CA ILE A 164 13.53 -12.52 -4.16
C ILE A 164 13.62 -11.20 -3.37
N GLN A 165 14.37 -10.24 -3.89
CA GLN A 165 14.55 -8.90 -3.34
C GLN A 165 13.38 -7.97 -3.66
N ASP A 166 12.64 -8.23 -4.73
CA ASP A 166 11.53 -7.42 -5.23
C ASP A 166 10.25 -8.26 -5.26
N PHE A 167 9.54 -8.26 -4.13
CA PHE A 167 8.31 -9.01 -3.92
C PHE A 167 7.49 -8.35 -2.82
N ARG A 168 6.64 -7.39 -3.17
CA ARG A 168 6.00 -6.51 -2.19
C ARG A 168 4.62 -6.00 -2.58
N ASP A 169 3.98 -5.37 -1.59
CA ASP A 169 2.74 -4.61 -1.68
C ASP A 169 1.51 -5.49 -2.00
N PRO A 170 1.20 -6.50 -1.15
CA PRO A 170 0.10 -7.42 -1.40
C PRO A 170 -1.27 -6.73 -1.34
N LYS A 171 -2.07 -6.87 -2.40
CA LYS A 171 -3.50 -6.57 -2.40
C LYS A 171 -4.32 -7.84 -2.27
N VAL A 172 -4.97 -7.98 -1.12
CA VAL A 172 -5.88 -9.09 -0.81
C VAL A 172 -7.31 -8.73 -1.18
N TYR A 173 -8.01 -9.70 -1.75
CA TYR A 173 -9.44 -9.61 -2.06
C TYR A 173 -10.09 -10.99 -1.99
N LYS A 174 -11.42 -11.03 -1.88
CA LYS A 174 -12.20 -12.27 -1.89
C LYS A 174 -12.95 -12.40 -3.22
N LYS A 175 -12.96 -13.58 -3.83
CA LYS A 175 -13.77 -13.91 -5.01
C LYS A 175 -14.38 -15.30 -4.83
N GLY A 176 -15.71 -15.36 -4.81
CA GLY A 176 -16.43 -16.56 -4.38
C GLY A 176 -16.05 -16.95 -2.95
N ASP A 177 -15.71 -18.21 -2.73
CA ASP A 177 -15.33 -18.74 -1.43
C ASP A 177 -13.82 -18.66 -1.13
N LYS A 178 -13.02 -18.13 -2.07
CA LYS A 178 -11.56 -18.04 -1.96
C LYS A 178 -11.08 -16.62 -1.76
N TYR A 179 -9.93 -16.52 -1.09
CA TYR A 179 -9.14 -15.30 -1.01
C TYR A 179 -8.02 -15.34 -2.05
N TYR A 180 -7.69 -14.18 -2.58
CA TYR A 180 -6.64 -13.98 -3.55
C TYR A 180 -5.75 -12.82 -3.13
N SER A 181 -4.49 -12.84 -3.55
CA SER A 181 -3.56 -11.74 -3.38
C SER A 181 -2.79 -11.50 -4.67
N VAL A 182 -2.79 -10.27 -5.16
CA VAL A 182 -1.85 -9.82 -6.21
C VAL A 182 -0.69 -9.08 -5.56
N ILE A 183 0.53 -9.40 -5.99
CA ILE A 183 1.76 -8.90 -5.39
C ILE A 183 2.71 -8.45 -6.49
N GLY A 184 3.28 -7.26 -6.31
CA GLY A 184 4.26 -6.70 -7.24
C GLY A 184 5.59 -7.43 -7.09
N SER A 185 6.20 -7.80 -8.21
CA SER A 185 7.50 -8.45 -8.22
C SER A 185 8.31 -8.02 -9.44
N ARG A 186 9.61 -8.35 -9.43
CA ARG A 186 10.48 -8.23 -10.60
C ARG A 186 10.93 -9.61 -11.06
N ASN A 187 10.94 -9.82 -12.37
CA ASN A 187 11.41 -11.06 -12.99
C ASN A 187 12.95 -11.02 -13.16
N LEU A 188 13.60 -12.17 -13.34
CA LEU A 188 15.04 -12.28 -13.59
C LEU A 188 15.50 -11.55 -14.87
N ASP A 189 14.58 -11.30 -15.81
CA ASP A 189 14.83 -10.46 -16.99
C ASP A 189 14.73 -8.93 -16.70
N ASP A 190 14.65 -8.56 -15.43
CA ASP A 190 14.55 -7.19 -14.90
C ASP A 190 13.20 -6.50 -15.16
N SER A 191 12.19 -7.21 -15.67
CA SER A 191 10.86 -6.66 -15.94
C SER A 191 9.91 -6.77 -14.74
N GLY A 192 9.04 -5.77 -14.60
CA GLY A 192 7.97 -5.80 -13.59
C GLY A 192 6.94 -6.89 -13.90
N GLN A 193 6.42 -7.55 -12.87
CA GLN A 193 5.40 -8.58 -12.99
C GLN A 193 4.42 -8.56 -11.80
N ILE A 194 3.21 -9.07 -12.01
CA ILE A 194 2.21 -9.28 -10.96
C ILE A 194 2.04 -10.78 -10.73
N LEU A 195 2.32 -11.21 -9.51
CA LEU A 195 2.13 -12.60 -9.08
C LEU A 195 0.77 -12.74 -8.39
N LEU A 196 0.04 -13.81 -8.71
CA LEU A 196 -1.24 -14.17 -8.08
C LEU A 196 -1.04 -15.34 -7.13
N TYR A 197 -1.62 -15.20 -5.94
CA TYR A 197 -1.72 -16.24 -4.93
C TYR A 197 -3.17 -16.45 -4.52
N SER A 198 -3.53 -17.66 -4.08
CA SER A 198 -4.84 -17.99 -3.53
C SER A 198 -4.74 -18.63 -2.14
N SER A 199 -5.79 -18.47 -1.34
CA SER A 199 -5.90 -19.05 0.00
C SER A 199 -7.37 -19.32 0.37
N ASP A 200 -7.60 -20.36 1.15
CA ASP A 200 -8.92 -20.65 1.72
C ASP A 200 -9.10 -19.99 3.12
N ASP A 201 -8.01 -19.57 3.77
CA ASP A 201 -8.02 -19.15 5.18
C ASP A 201 -7.25 -17.85 5.50
N LEU A 202 -6.64 -17.20 4.50
CA LEU A 202 -5.72 -16.05 4.57
C LEU A 202 -4.33 -16.35 5.14
N LEU A 203 -4.05 -17.58 5.57
CA LEU A 203 -2.81 -17.96 6.26
C LEU A 203 -1.97 -18.91 5.39
N ASN A 204 -2.62 -19.83 4.67
CA ASN A 204 -2.00 -20.79 3.77
C ASN A 204 -2.21 -20.35 2.32
N TRP A 205 -1.13 -19.89 1.68
CA TRP A 205 -1.16 -19.35 0.33
C TRP A 205 -0.49 -20.27 -0.68
N ASN A 206 -1.15 -20.46 -1.82
CA ASN A 206 -0.68 -21.19 -2.99
C ASN A 206 -0.36 -20.20 -4.12
N TYR A 207 0.77 -20.40 -4.80
CA TYR A 207 1.09 -19.64 -6.01
C TYR A 207 0.24 -20.13 -7.18
N GLU A 208 -0.47 -19.22 -7.84
CA GLU A 208 -1.34 -19.50 -8.97
C GLU A 208 -0.64 -19.23 -10.30
N GLY A 209 0.13 -18.14 -10.38
CA GLY A 209 0.85 -17.79 -11.60
C GLY A 209 1.26 -16.32 -11.67
N ASN A 210 2.08 -16.01 -12.67
CA ASN A 210 2.36 -14.65 -13.09
C ASN A 210 1.26 -14.22 -14.04
N ILE A 211 0.37 -13.34 -13.57
CA ILE A 211 -0.83 -12.96 -14.34
C ILE A 211 -0.53 -11.90 -15.38
N LEU A 212 0.52 -11.11 -15.19
CA LEU A 212 0.88 -10.01 -16.09
C LEU A 212 2.36 -9.64 -15.90
N GLN A 213 3.08 -9.50 -17.02
CA GLN A 213 4.48 -9.11 -17.04
C GLN A 213 4.68 -7.96 -18.03
N SER A 214 5.55 -7.02 -17.66
CA SER A 214 5.93 -5.85 -18.46
C SER A 214 6.65 -6.24 -19.75
N ASN A 215 7.39 -7.35 -19.75
CA ASN A 215 8.31 -7.75 -20.84
C ASN A 215 9.29 -6.63 -21.23
N ASN A 216 9.66 -5.79 -20.26
CA ASN A 216 10.45 -4.56 -20.44
C ASN A 216 9.80 -3.49 -21.34
N GLU A 217 8.50 -3.60 -21.65
CA GLU A 217 7.77 -2.63 -22.45
C GLU A 217 7.14 -1.51 -21.60
N PHE A 218 6.95 -1.74 -20.30
CA PHE A 218 6.27 -0.80 -19.40
C PHE A 218 6.90 -0.83 -18.01
N ALA A 219 8.08 -0.21 -17.86
CA ALA A 219 8.87 -0.16 -16.61
C ALA A 219 9.46 -1.50 -16.12
N LYS A 220 10.45 -1.38 -15.23
CA LYS A 220 11.25 -2.49 -14.67
C LYS A 220 10.73 -3.02 -13.34
N MET A 221 10.01 -2.20 -12.59
CA MET A 221 9.37 -2.60 -11.34
C MET A 221 7.98 -2.02 -11.26
N TRP A 222 7.05 -2.83 -10.74
CA TRP A 222 5.64 -2.50 -10.56
C TRP A 222 5.30 -2.59 -9.07
N GLU A 223 5.05 -1.44 -8.45
CA GLU A 223 4.70 -1.33 -7.03
C GLU A 223 3.20 -1.17 -6.84
N CYS A 224 2.74 -1.40 -5.60
CA CYS A 224 1.37 -1.12 -5.15
C CYS A 224 0.28 -1.61 -6.13
N PRO A 225 0.26 -2.90 -6.53
CA PRO A 225 -0.84 -3.42 -7.32
C PRO A 225 -2.16 -3.36 -6.54
N ASP A 226 -3.24 -3.01 -7.23
CA ASP A 226 -4.60 -3.09 -6.71
C ASP A 226 -5.53 -3.64 -7.80
N LEU A 227 -6.10 -4.83 -7.57
CA LEU A 227 -6.98 -5.51 -8.53
C LEU A 227 -8.41 -5.54 -7.99
N PHE A 228 -9.36 -5.06 -8.79
CA PHE A 228 -10.78 -5.08 -8.45
C PHE A 228 -11.69 -5.10 -9.67
N GLU A 229 -12.92 -5.57 -9.49
CA GLU A 229 -13.96 -5.52 -10.51
C GLU A 229 -14.69 -4.16 -10.48
N LEU A 230 -14.93 -3.60 -11.66
CA LEU A 230 -15.77 -2.41 -11.88
C LEU A 230 -16.48 -2.54 -13.24
N ASP A 231 -17.82 -2.46 -13.26
CA ASP A 231 -18.65 -2.59 -14.46
C ASP A 231 -18.32 -3.81 -15.34
N ASN A 232 -18.13 -4.99 -14.71
CA ASN A 232 -17.76 -6.27 -15.34
C ASN A 232 -16.38 -6.28 -16.03
N LYS A 233 -15.48 -5.37 -15.65
CA LYS A 233 -14.06 -5.39 -16.03
C LYS A 233 -13.21 -5.56 -14.79
N ASP A 234 -12.09 -6.26 -14.92
CA ASP A 234 -11.08 -6.29 -13.88
C ASP A 234 -10.12 -5.11 -14.10
N ILE A 235 -10.10 -4.18 -13.16
CA ILE A 235 -9.20 -3.02 -13.15
C ILE A 235 -7.99 -3.35 -12.31
N LEU A 236 -6.80 -3.24 -12.89
CA LEU A 236 -5.53 -3.34 -12.18
C LEU A 236 -4.89 -1.96 -12.12
N ILE A 237 -4.76 -1.40 -10.93
CA ILE A 237 -3.93 -0.20 -10.70
C ILE A 237 -2.56 -0.67 -10.24
N MET A 238 -1.50 0.00 -10.68
CA MET A 238 -0.13 -0.27 -10.24
C MET A 238 0.74 0.96 -10.43
N SER A 239 1.91 0.97 -9.80
CA SER A 239 2.82 2.11 -9.80
C SER A 239 4.15 1.74 -10.48
N PRO A 240 4.29 1.96 -11.81
CA PRO A 240 5.52 1.66 -12.53
C PRO A 240 6.65 2.61 -12.14
N GLN A 241 7.83 2.04 -11.89
CA GLN A 241 9.03 2.81 -11.63
C GLN A 241 9.85 3.09 -12.89
N PHE A 242 10.42 4.30 -12.99
CA PHE A 242 11.32 4.70 -14.08
C PHE A 242 10.69 4.55 -15.47
N LEU A 243 9.41 4.95 -15.60
CA LEU A 243 8.71 4.92 -16.87
C LEU A 243 9.07 6.17 -17.68
N GLU A 244 9.66 5.99 -18.86
CA GLU A 244 9.99 7.11 -19.75
C GLU A 244 8.73 7.87 -20.20
N PRO A 245 8.78 9.22 -20.28
CA PRO A 245 7.66 10.03 -20.74
C PRO A 245 7.16 9.61 -22.14
N ARG A 246 5.83 9.61 -22.32
CA ARG A 246 5.17 9.26 -23.59
C ARG A 246 4.19 10.34 -24.01
N GLY A 247 4.63 11.24 -24.88
CA GLY A 247 3.83 12.41 -25.27
C GLY A 247 3.55 13.30 -24.05
N ASN A 248 2.28 13.44 -23.67
CA ASN A 248 1.87 14.24 -22.51
C ASN A 248 1.65 13.39 -21.24
N LYS A 249 2.10 12.13 -21.21
CA LYS A 249 1.91 11.19 -20.10
C LYS A 249 3.23 10.79 -19.45
N TYR A 250 3.17 10.38 -18.19
CA TYR A 250 4.27 9.77 -17.43
C TYR A 250 5.49 10.69 -17.27
N TRP A 251 5.24 11.96 -16.92
CA TRP A 251 6.30 12.96 -16.76
C TRP A 251 6.97 12.94 -15.39
N ASN A 252 6.38 12.26 -14.42
CA ASN A 252 7.03 11.97 -13.15
C ASN A 252 8.03 10.80 -13.32
N LEU A 253 9.10 10.78 -12.51
CA LEU A 253 10.12 9.71 -12.56
C LEU A 253 9.50 8.32 -12.34
N HIS A 254 8.51 8.25 -11.46
CA HIS A 254 7.62 7.11 -11.29
C HIS A 254 6.19 7.59 -11.55
N SER A 255 5.30 6.69 -11.93
CA SER A 255 3.91 7.04 -12.22
C SER A 255 2.98 6.06 -11.51
N SER A 256 1.68 6.37 -11.48
CA SER A 256 0.64 5.38 -11.19
C SER A 256 -0.24 5.24 -12.43
N SER A 257 -0.56 4.00 -12.78
CA SER A 257 -1.30 3.65 -13.99
C SER A 257 -2.43 2.71 -13.65
N TYR A 258 -3.54 2.82 -14.37
CA TYR A 258 -4.60 1.83 -14.33
C TYR A 258 -4.64 1.05 -15.64
N MET A 259 -5.02 -0.21 -15.54
CA MET A 259 -5.18 -1.14 -16.62
C MET A 259 -6.61 -1.65 -16.62
N ILE A 260 -7.23 -1.69 -17.81
CA ILE A 260 -8.54 -2.29 -18.04
C ILE A 260 -8.31 -3.62 -18.73
N GLY A 261 -9.00 -4.65 -18.27
CA GLY A 261 -8.88 -6.00 -18.82
C GLY A 261 -9.80 -6.98 -18.11
N ASN A 262 -9.42 -8.26 -18.19
CA ASN A 262 -10.13 -9.36 -17.55
C ASN A 262 -9.13 -10.41 -17.07
N LEU A 263 -9.18 -10.80 -15.80
CA LEU A 263 -8.39 -11.88 -15.23
C LEU A 263 -9.08 -13.22 -15.52
N ASP A 264 -8.45 -14.02 -16.37
CA ASP A 264 -8.82 -15.42 -16.57
C ASP A 264 -8.23 -16.28 -15.45
N TYR A 265 -9.05 -16.55 -14.43
CA TYR A 265 -8.69 -17.41 -13.29
C TYR A 265 -8.45 -18.88 -13.66
N LYS A 266 -8.88 -19.33 -14.84
CA LYS A 266 -8.61 -20.72 -15.28
C LYS A 266 -7.18 -20.85 -15.79
N ASN A 267 -6.69 -19.82 -16.47
CA ASN A 267 -5.37 -19.79 -17.07
C ASN A 267 -4.37 -18.89 -16.32
N ASN A 268 -4.79 -18.28 -15.21
CA ASN A 268 -4.02 -17.34 -14.40
C ASN A 268 -3.36 -16.26 -15.25
N LYS A 269 -4.15 -15.60 -16.10
CA LYS A 269 -3.67 -14.57 -17.04
C LYS A 269 -4.59 -13.36 -17.07
N TYR A 270 -4.01 -12.18 -16.91
CA TYR A 270 -4.70 -10.91 -17.09
C TYR A 270 -4.68 -10.52 -18.57
N ASN A 271 -5.85 -10.50 -19.19
CA ASN A 271 -6.02 -10.09 -20.57
C ASN A 271 -6.14 -8.56 -20.63
N LEU A 272 -4.99 -7.90 -20.78
CA LEU A 272 -4.89 -6.44 -20.87
C LEU A 272 -5.55 -5.92 -22.15
N GLU A 273 -6.41 -4.92 -22.01
CA GLU A 273 -7.06 -4.22 -23.13
C GLU A 273 -6.55 -2.79 -23.27
N LYS A 274 -6.30 -2.10 -22.14
CA LYS A 274 -5.88 -0.70 -22.13
C LYS A 274 -5.06 -0.39 -20.88
N VAL A 275 -4.06 0.49 -21.03
CA VAL A 275 -3.27 1.06 -19.93
C VAL A 275 -3.23 2.58 -20.05
N GLU A 276 -3.42 3.27 -18.93
CA GLU A 276 -3.46 4.73 -18.87
C GLU A 276 -2.89 5.27 -17.56
N GLU A 277 -2.33 6.48 -17.61
CA GLU A 277 -1.91 7.24 -16.43
C GLU A 277 -3.13 7.64 -15.60
N ILE A 278 -3.07 7.44 -14.28
CA ILE A 278 -4.23 7.65 -13.41
C ILE A 278 -4.37 9.09 -12.93
N ASP A 279 -3.27 9.82 -12.76
CA ASP A 279 -3.26 11.22 -12.35
C ASP A 279 -2.11 11.93 -13.07
N TYR A 280 -2.40 13.09 -13.67
CA TYR A 280 -1.46 13.87 -14.48
C TYR A 280 -0.72 14.93 -13.65
N GLY A 281 -0.97 14.99 -12.35
CA GLY A 281 -0.31 15.87 -11.41
C GLY A 281 1.14 15.48 -11.16
N PHE A 282 1.89 16.41 -10.59
CA PHE A 282 3.31 16.20 -10.32
C PHE A 282 3.57 15.37 -9.05
N ASP A 283 2.59 15.30 -8.14
CA ASP A 283 2.74 14.74 -6.80
C ASP A 283 1.59 13.77 -6.53
N PHE A 284 1.66 12.59 -7.15
CA PHE A 284 0.68 11.51 -7.02
C PHE A 284 1.36 10.16 -7.24
N TYR A 285 1.28 9.26 -6.26
CA TYR A 285 1.85 7.92 -6.35
C TYR A 285 1.14 6.94 -5.40
N ALA A 286 1.40 5.63 -5.57
CA ALA A 286 0.98 4.55 -4.67
C ALA A 286 -0.50 4.63 -4.27
N THR A 287 -1.41 4.24 -5.16
CA THR A 287 -2.84 4.27 -4.85
C THR A 287 -3.29 3.05 -4.07
N GLN A 288 -4.36 3.19 -3.29
CA GLN A 288 -5.10 2.05 -2.78
C GLN A 288 -6.61 2.30 -2.80
N THR A 289 -7.38 1.23 -2.97
CA THR A 289 -8.84 1.28 -3.03
C THR A 289 -9.54 0.38 -2.01
N LEU A 290 -10.79 0.71 -1.69
CA LEU A 290 -11.74 -0.13 -0.96
C LEU A 290 -13.10 -0.21 -1.67
N ILE A 291 -13.93 -1.17 -1.26
CA ILE A 291 -15.39 -1.10 -1.44
C ILE A 291 -16.00 -0.67 -0.10
N ASP A 292 -16.83 0.37 -0.13
CA ASP A 292 -17.50 0.84 1.08
C ASP A 292 -18.84 0.15 1.33
N ASN A 293 -19.52 0.51 2.42
CA ASN A 293 -20.86 0.00 2.73
C ASN A 293 -21.96 0.45 1.76
N LYS A 294 -21.67 1.35 0.83
CA LYS A 294 -22.57 1.80 -0.25
C LYS A 294 -22.25 1.12 -1.57
N GLY A 295 -21.27 0.21 -1.62
CA GLY A 295 -20.82 -0.46 -2.83
C GLY A 295 -19.96 0.40 -3.75
N ARG A 296 -19.49 1.57 -3.29
CA ARG A 296 -18.62 2.46 -4.07
C ARG A 296 -17.18 1.96 -4.01
N ARG A 297 -16.50 2.01 -5.16
CA ARG A 297 -15.04 1.86 -5.22
C ARG A 297 -14.40 3.20 -4.92
N ILE A 298 -13.68 3.31 -3.81
CA ILE A 298 -13.06 4.57 -3.38
C ILE A 298 -11.56 4.41 -3.39
N MET A 299 -10.86 5.36 -4.01
CA MET A 299 -9.42 5.41 -4.12
C MET A 299 -8.86 6.55 -3.27
N ILE A 300 -7.69 6.32 -2.70
CA ILE A 300 -6.83 7.35 -2.13
C ILE A 300 -5.37 7.06 -2.55
N ALA A 301 -4.54 8.10 -2.55
CA ALA A 301 -3.15 8.03 -3.01
C ALA A 301 -2.24 8.94 -2.19
N TRP A 302 -0.95 8.62 -2.18
CA TRP A 302 0.08 9.51 -1.64
C TRP A 302 0.27 10.72 -2.55
N MET A 303 0.10 11.93 -2.01
CA MET A 303 0.18 13.20 -2.75
C MET A 303 1.61 13.78 -2.70
N GLN A 304 2.56 13.02 -3.23
CA GLN A 304 3.99 13.34 -3.38
C GLN A 304 4.59 12.39 -4.43
N MET A 305 5.89 12.52 -4.70
CA MET A 305 6.63 11.64 -5.58
C MET A 305 8.04 11.37 -5.03
N TRP A 306 8.58 10.18 -5.30
CA TRP A 306 9.97 9.86 -4.99
C TRP A 306 10.97 10.74 -5.74
N ASP A 307 12.20 10.80 -5.21
CA ASP A 307 13.33 11.54 -5.80
C ASP A 307 13.09 13.02 -6.05
N ARG A 308 12.25 13.62 -5.19
CA ARG A 308 12.00 15.06 -5.15
C ARG A 308 12.55 15.70 -3.89
N LYS A 309 12.72 17.03 -3.98
CA LYS A 309 12.94 17.85 -2.81
C LYS A 309 11.63 18.05 -2.08
N PHE A 310 11.64 17.87 -0.76
CA PHE A 310 10.50 18.13 0.11
C PHE A 310 10.77 19.40 0.90
N PRO A 311 10.17 20.56 0.54
CA PRO A 311 10.42 21.82 1.25
C PRO A 311 10.14 21.73 2.74
N THR A 312 9.13 20.95 3.16
CA THR A 312 8.81 20.75 4.57
C THR A 312 9.91 19.98 5.34
N ASN A 313 10.69 19.14 4.65
CA ASN A 313 11.89 18.54 5.23
C ASN A 313 13.09 19.52 5.18
N GLU A 314 13.37 20.14 4.02
CA GLU A 314 14.53 21.02 3.83
C GLU A 314 14.50 22.27 4.73
N LEU A 315 13.31 22.78 5.03
CA LEU A 315 13.10 23.93 5.90
C LEU A 315 12.93 23.53 7.38
N GLY A 316 13.05 22.25 7.72
CA GLY A 316 12.98 21.77 9.11
C GLY A 316 11.58 21.86 9.72
N HIS A 317 10.51 21.71 8.93
CA HIS A 317 9.13 21.73 9.43
C HIS A 317 8.76 20.46 10.21
N ASN A 318 9.64 19.45 10.21
CA ASN A 318 9.48 18.16 10.90
C ASN A 318 8.30 17.32 10.38
N TRP A 319 7.84 17.53 9.14
CA TRP A 319 6.89 16.63 8.50
C TRP A 319 7.06 16.59 6.98
N ALA A 320 6.58 15.55 6.32
CA ALA A 320 6.52 15.45 4.87
C ALA A 320 5.48 14.41 4.43
N GLY A 321 4.83 14.68 3.30
CA GLY A 321 3.79 13.81 2.74
C GLY A 321 2.38 14.14 3.23
N CYS A 322 1.40 13.79 2.40
CA CYS A 322 -0.02 13.85 2.68
C CYS A 322 -0.78 12.92 1.74
N MET A 323 -2.00 12.54 2.10
CA MET A 323 -2.90 11.84 1.19
C MET A 323 -3.63 12.82 0.28
N THR A 324 -4.00 12.38 -0.91
CA THR A 324 -5.01 13.02 -1.73
C THR A 324 -6.39 12.95 -1.06
N ILE A 325 -7.36 13.73 -1.53
CA ILE A 325 -8.76 13.50 -1.17
C ILE A 325 -9.23 12.12 -1.66
N PRO A 326 -10.15 11.45 -0.95
CA PRO A 326 -10.77 10.22 -1.44
C PRO A 326 -11.57 10.47 -2.72
N ARG A 327 -11.45 9.57 -3.69
CA ARG A 327 -12.08 9.66 -5.02
C ARG A 327 -12.91 8.42 -5.31
N GLU A 328 -14.19 8.58 -5.59
CA GLU A 328 -15.04 7.51 -6.14
C GLU A 328 -14.64 7.22 -7.58
N LEU A 329 -14.40 5.95 -7.88
CA LEU A 329 -14.04 5.45 -9.20
C LEU A 329 -15.29 4.99 -9.96
N LYS A 330 -15.42 5.40 -11.21
CA LYS A 330 -16.47 4.94 -12.15
C LYS A 330 -15.84 4.58 -13.49
N LEU A 331 -16.31 3.52 -14.13
CA LEU A 331 -15.89 3.20 -15.50
C LEU A 331 -16.93 3.75 -16.48
N VAL A 332 -16.52 4.68 -17.34
CA VAL A 332 -17.39 5.28 -18.36
C VAL A 332 -16.67 5.24 -19.70
N ASP A 333 -17.22 4.54 -20.68
CA ASP A 333 -16.65 4.38 -22.03
C ASP A 333 -15.16 3.97 -22.00
N ASP A 334 -14.83 2.92 -21.23
CA ASP A 334 -13.47 2.41 -21.00
C ASP A 334 -12.47 3.49 -20.52
N LYS A 335 -12.97 4.43 -19.70
CA LYS A 335 -12.15 5.42 -18.98
C LYS A 335 -12.50 5.39 -17.50
N LEU A 336 -11.47 5.42 -16.67
CA LEU A 336 -11.63 5.44 -15.23
C LEU A 336 -11.83 6.90 -14.78
N TYR A 337 -13.08 7.25 -14.51
CA TYR A 337 -13.46 8.54 -13.94
C TYR A 337 -13.17 8.53 -12.44
N GLN A 338 -12.63 9.65 -11.96
CA GLN A 338 -12.35 9.90 -10.55
C GLN A 338 -13.14 11.11 -10.10
N LEU A 339 -14.10 10.90 -9.21
CA LEU A 339 -14.95 11.95 -8.66
C LEU A 339 -14.60 12.14 -7.18
N PRO A 340 -14.47 13.36 -6.65
CA PRO A 340 -14.45 13.56 -5.22
C PRO A 340 -15.65 12.85 -4.58
N VAL A 341 -15.43 12.18 -3.44
CA VAL A 341 -16.53 11.53 -2.71
C VAL A 341 -17.61 12.56 -2.34
N GLU A 342 -18.87 12.14 -2.34
CA GLU A 342 -19.99 13.07 -2.13
C GLU A 342 -19.97 13.74 -0.75
N GLU A 343 -19.33 13.12 0.22
CA GLU A 343 -19.12 13.63 1.57
C GLU A 343 -18.30 14.93 1.61
N LEU A 344 -17.56 15.26 0.54
CA LEU A 344 -16.85 16.54 0.39
C LEU A 344 -17.74 17.70 -0.08
N LYS A 345 -19.00 17.44 -0.45
CA LYS A 345 -19.95 18.52 -0.80
C LYS A 345 -20.27 19.31 0.47
N VAL A 346 -19.96 20.61 0.43
CA VAL A 346 -20.23 21.58 1.50
C VAL A 346 -21.62 22.18 1.35
#